data_AF-A0A4D6NG77-F1
#
_entry.id   AF-A0A4D6NG77-F1
#
_cell.length_a   1.000
_cell.length_b   1.000
_cell.length_c   1.000
_cell.angle_alpha   90.00
_cell.angle_beta   90.00
_cell.angle_gamma   90.00
#
_symmetry.space_group_name_H-M   'P 1'
#
loop_
_entity.id
_entity.type
_entity.pdbx_description
1 polymer ?
#
loop_
_entity_poly.entity_id
_entity_poly.type
_entity_poly.pdbx_seq_one_letter_code
_entity_poly.pdbx_strand_id
1 'polypeptide(L)'
;MMLLTYKLETLKVSRRAYLKEKSLESSRAEVARLNTEVVELRAFHDQIKEKDDQLLAMTTQVKELENEKKTWLDKEKELLNNLEFLKDQIGSSLNMGFQLALDQVRIFYPEADLSQADVSKSIIDGQLVETEG
;
A
#
# COMPACT_ATOMS: atom_id res chain seq x y z
N MET A 1 -32.09 21.75 85.69
CA MET A 1 -32.69 21.08 84.52
C MET A 1 -32.43 21.83 83.21
N MET A 2 -32.86 23.09 83.05
CA MET A 2 -32.70 23.85 81.77
C MET A 2 -31.26 24.03 81.25
N LEU A 3 -30.26 24.20 82.11
CA LEU A 3 -28.87 24.39 81.67
C LEU A 3 -28.27 23.12 81.04
N LEU A 4 -28.68 21.94 81.54
CA LEU A 4 -28.17 20.65 81.07
C LEU A 4 -28.77 20.29 79.70
N THR A 5 -30.07 20.57 79.51
CA THR A 5 -30.76 20.35 78.24
C THR A 5 -30.21 21.27 77.15
N TYR A 6 -29.92 22.52 77.47
CA TYR A 6 -29.27 23.45 76.55
C TYR A 6 -27.89 22.96 76.08
N LYS A 7 -27.02 22.55 77.02
CA LYS A 7 -25.68 22.01 76.69
C LYS A 7 -25.73 20.74 75.84
N LEU A 8 -26.71 19.87 76.10
CA LEU A 8 -26.87 18.65 75.32
C LEU A 8 -27.27 18.95 73.86
N GLU A 9 -28.17 19.93 73.66
CA GLU A 9 -28.64 20.27 72.33
C GLU A 9 -27.55 20.97 71.51
N THR A 10 -26.76 21.87 72.12
CA THR A 10 -25.62 22.50 71.44
C THR A 10 -24.57 21.46 71.03
N LEU A 11 -24.24 20.49 71.89
CA LEU A 11 -23.32 19.39 71.54
C LEU A 11 -23.83 18.55 70.37
N LYS A 12 -25.13 18.23 70.31
CA LYS A 12 -25.73 17.49 69.18
C LYS A 12 -25.66 18.27 67.88
N VAL A 13 -25.87 19.58 67.92
CA VAL A 13 -25.77 20.46 66.73
C VAL A 13 -24.31 20.51 66.25
N SER A 14 -23.34 20.73 67.14
CA SER A 14 -21.92 20.74 66.79
C SER A 14 -21.45 19.41 66.22
N ARG A 15 -21.90 18.27 66.78
CA ARG A 15 -21.58 16.93 66.24
C ARG A 15 -22.16 16.73 64.84
N ARG A 16 -23.40 17.15 64.60
CA ARG A 16 -24.03 17.09 63.26
C ARG A 16 -23.28 17.95 62.25
N ALA A 17 -22.89 19.16 62.63
CA ALA A 17 -22.10 20.05 61.79
C ALA A 17 -20.73 19.44 61.43
N TYR A 18 -20.02 18.89 62.41
CA TYR A 18 -18.73 18.21 62.18
C TYR A 18 -18.84 17.02 61.21
N LEU A 19 -19.85 16.16 61.39
CA LEU A 19 -20.06 15.02 60.49
C LEU A 19 -20.42 15.46 59.07
N LYS A 20 -21.24 16.52 58.94
CA LYS A 20 -21.59 17.10 57.64
C LYS A 20 -20.35 17.68 56.94
N GLU A 21 -19.49 18.38 57.67
CA GLU A 21 -18.26 18.93 57.12
C GLU A 21 -17.31 17.83 56.65
N LYS A 22 -17.13 16.78 57.45
CA LYS A 22 -16.32 15.62 57.06
C LYS A 22 -16.86 14.93 55.79
N SER A 23 -18.19 14.78 55.70
CA SER A 23 -18.84 14.23 54.50
C SER A 23 -18.67 15.15 53.28
N LEU A 24 -18.73 16.47 53.48
CA LEU A 24 -18.55 17.44 52.41
C LEU A 24 -17.11 17.41 51.88
N GLU A 25 -16.13 17.32 52.77
CA GLU A 25 -14.72 17.24 52.38
C GLU A 25 -14.42 15.96 51.59
N SER A 26 -14.95 14.81 52.03
CA SER A 26 -14.84 13.56 51.28
C SER A 26 -15.49 13.66 49.90
N SER A 27 -16.64 14.31 49.80
CA SER A 27 -17.34 14.51 48.51
C SER A 27 -16.55 15.43 47.58
N ARG A 28 -15.95 16.51 48.11
CA ARG A 28 -15.09 17.41 47.33
C ARG A 28 -13.85 16.71 46.78
N ALA A 29 -13.20 15.88 47.59
CA ALA A 29 -12.06 15.09 47.16
C ALA A 29 -12.43 14.13 46.02
N GLU A 30 -13.58 13.47 46.11
CA GLU A 30 -14.05 12.56 45.06
C GLU A 30 -14.44 13.31 43.77
N VAL A 31 -15.08 14.47 43.88
CA VAL A 31 -15.37 15.33 42.73
C VAL A 31 -14.08 15.78 42.04
N ALA A 32 -13.04 16.16 42.81
CA ALA A 32 -11.74 16.53 42.24
C ALA A 32 -11.11 15.34 41.50
N ARG A 33 -11.12 14.15 42.10
CA ARG A 33 -10.61 12.91 41.48
C ARG A 33 -11.33 12.60 40.16
N LEU A 34 -12.66 12.63 40.17
CA LEU A 34 -13.48 12.35 38.99
C LEU A 34 -13.27 13.41 37.89
N ASN A 35 -13.08 14.68 38.24
CA ASN A 35 -12.78 15.71 37.26
C ASN A 35 -11.44 15.46 36.55
N THR A 36 -10.41 15.01 37.28
CA THR A 36 -9.14 14.61 36.67
C THR A 36 -9.33 13.44 35.71
N GLU A 37 -10.07 12.40 36.14
CA GLU A 37 -10.36 11.22 35.31
C GLU A 37 -11.14 11.61 34.03
N VAL A 38 -12.09 12.55 34.10
CA VAL A 38 -12.82 13.06 32.94
C VAL A 38 -11.89 13.80 31.96
N VAL A 39 -10.91 14.56 32.45
CA VAL A 39 -9.93 15.26 31.60
C VAL A 39 -9.04 14.25 30.88
N GLU A 40 -8.55 13.23 31.59
CA GLU A 40 -7.72 12.16 31.01
C GLU A 40 -8.49 11.37 29.95
N LEU A 41 -9.75 11.01 30.22
CA LEU A 41 -10.60 10.29 29.26
C LEU A 41 -10.86 11.11 28.00
N ARG A 42 -11.03 12.43 28.10
CA ARG A 42 -11.16 13.30 26.93
C ARG A 42 -9.88 13.32 26.09
N ALA A 43 -8.72 13.44 26.74
CA ALA A 43 -7.44 13.40 26.04
C ALA A 43 -7.25 12.06 25.31
N PHE A 44 -7.62 10.94 25.93
CA PHE A 44 -7.56 9.63 25.30
C PHE A 44 -8.54 9.49 24.12
N HIS A 45 -9.77 10.00 24.26
CA HIS A 45 -10.73 10.05 23.17
C HIS A 45 -10.19 10.83 21.96
N ASP A 46 -9.56 11.98 22.18
CA ASP A 46 -8.99 12.78 21.10
C ASP A 46 -7.82 12.06 20.41
N GLN A 47 -7.00 11.31 21.16
CA GLN A 47 -5.96 10.45 20.58
C GLN A 47 -6.53 9.32 19.73
N ILE A 48 -7.60 8.66 20.19
CA ILE A 48 -8.29 7.62 19.39
C ILE A 48 -8.76 8.21 18.07
N LYS A 49 -9.41 9.38 18.11
CA LYS A 49 -9.90 10.04 16.92
C LYS A 49 -8.79 10.36 15.92
N GLU A 50 -7.65 10.86 16.40
CA GLU A 50 -6.48 11.11 15.56
C GLU A 50 -5.96 9.81 14.92
N LYS A 51 -5.96 8.70 15.67
CA LYS A 51 -5.55 7.39 15.14
C LYS A 51 -6.54 6.84 14.12
N ASP A 52 -7.83 7.03 14.31
CA ASP A 52 -8.86 6.66 13.33
C ASP A 52 -8.70 7.44 12.02
N ASP A 53 -8.43 8.75 12.10
CA ASP A 53 -8.16 9.59 10.93
C ASP A 53 -6.88 9.12 10.19
N GLN A 54 -5.82 8.78 10.94
CA GLN A 54 -4.58 8.21 10.36
C GLN A 54 -4.84 6.86 9.67
N LEU A 55 -5.63 5.98 10.28
CA LEU A 55 -5.99 4.68 9.71
C LEU A 55 -6.81 4.83 8.43
N LEU A 56 -7.75 5.78 8.39
CA LEU A 56 -8.54 6.07 7.20
C LEU A 56 -7.66 6.58 6.04
N ALA A 57 -6.71 7.46 6.34
CA ALA A 57 -5.76 7.97 5.36
C ALA A 57 -4.88 6.84 4.79
N MET A 58 -4.31 5.99 5.66
CA MET A 58 -3.50 4.84 5.23
C MET A 58 -4.32 3.84 4.40
N THR A 59 -5.57 3.57 4.79
CA THR A 59 -6.47 2.68 4.04
C THR A 59 -6.73 3.20 2.63
N THR A 60 -6.89 4.51 2.48
CA THR A 60 -7.05 5.15 1.16
C THR A 60 -5.80 4.99 0.31
N GLN A 61 -4.62 5.26 0.88
CA GLN A 61 -3.33 5.10 0.19
C GLN A 61 -3.10 3.67 -0.28
N VAL A 62 -3.42 2.67 0.56
CA VAL A 62 -3.31 1.25 0.17
C VAL A 62 -4.18 0.94 -1.04
N LYS A 63 -5.43 1.41 -1.07
CA LYS A 63 -6.33 1.21 -2.23
C LYS A 63 -5.80 1.88 -3.50
N GLU A 64 -5.22 3.08 -3.38
CA GLU A 64 -4.61 3.78 -4.51
C GLU A 64 -3.42 2.98 -5.07
N LEU A 65 -2.53 2.49 -4.20
CA LEU A 65 -1.39 1.67 -4.59
C LEU A 65 -1.82 0.33 -5.20
N GLU A 66 -2.88 -0.31 -4.70
CA GLU A 66 -3.45 -1.53 -5.28
C GLU A 66 -3.98 -1.29 -6.70
N ASN A 67 -4.65 -0.16 -6.92
CA ASN A 67 -5.11 0.23 -8.24
C ASN A 67 -3.93 0.52 -9.19
N GLU A 68 -2.92 1.26 -8.73
CA GLU A 68 -1.73 1.54 -9.52
C GLU A 68 -0.99 0.26 -9.91
N LYS A 69 -0.81 -0.66 -8.96
CA LYS A 69 -0.24 -1.98 -9.20
C LYS A 69 -1.00 -2.73 -10.30
N LYS A 70 -2.32 -2.70 -10.27
CA LYS A 70 -3.15 -3.33 -11.31
C LYS A 70 -2.90 -2.71 -12.68
N THR A 71 -2.87 -1.38 -12.76
CA THR A 71 -2.54 -0.66 -14.01
C THR A 71 -1.16 -1.03 -14.55
N TRP A 72 -0.15 -1.15 -13.69
CA TRP A 72 1.18 -1.58 -14.09
C TRP A 72 1.21 -3.01 -14.61
N LEU A 73 0.48 -3.94 -13.99
CA LEU A 73 0.37 -5.32 -14.46
C LEU A 73 -0.31 -5.41 -15.83
N ASP A 74 -1.37 -4.62 -16.05
CA ASP A 74 -2.05 -4.57 -17.35
C ASP A 74 -1.10 -4.03 -18.44
N LYS A 75 -0.31 -3.00 -18.12
CA LYS A 75 0.69 -2.42 -19.02
C LYS A 75 1.84 -3.38 -19.31
N GLU A 76 2.32 -4.12 -18.31
CA GLU A 76 3.34 -5.16 -18.48
C GLU A 76 2.85 -6.23 -19.47
N LYS A 77 1.61 -6.70 -19.29
CA LYS A 77 1.00 -7.68 -20.19
C LYS A 77 0.87 -7.15 -21.62
N GLU A 78 0.45 -5.90 -21.78
CA GLU A 78 0.39 -5.26 -23.10
C GLU A 78 1.77 -5.20 -23.77
N LEU A 79 2.80 -4.80 -23.03
CA LEU A 79 4.17 -4.73 -23.54
C LEU A 79 4.70 -6.11 -23.96
N LEU A 80 4.42 -7.16 -23.19
CA LEU A 80 4.80 -8.53 -23.54
C LEU A 80 4.14 -9.00 -24.83
N ASN A 81 2.83 -8.74 -24.99
CA ASN A 81 2.12 -9.09 -26.23
C ASN A 81 2.69 -8.32 -27.44
N ASN A 82 2.99 -7.03 -27.26
CA ASN A 82 3.60 -6.21 -28.31
C ASN A 82 4.99 -6.71 -28.68
N LEU A 83 5.79 -7.17 -27.71
CA LEU A 83 7.11 -7.75 -27.96
C LEU A 83 7.01 -9.03 -28.79
N GLU A 84 6.08 -9.93 -28.45
CA GLU A 84 5.83 -11.17 -29.19
C GLU A 84 5.40 -10.87 -30.62
N PHE A 85 4.45 -9.94 -30.80
CA PHE A 85 3.98 -9.51 -32.12
C PHE A 85 5.11 -8.91 -32.97
N LEU A 86 5.94 -8.04 -32.39
CA LEU A 86 7.09 -7.45 -33.09
C LEU A 86 8.12 -8.49 -33.48
N LYS A 87 8.40 -9.46 -32.61
CA LYS A 87 9.31 -10.58 -32.91
C LYS A 87 8.82 -11.37 -34.12
N ASP A 88 7.53 -11.69 -34.18
CA ASP A 88 6.94 -12.40 -35.31
C ASP A 88 6.96 -11.57 -36.59
N GLN A 89 6.65 -10.27 -36.51
CA GLN A 89 6.72 -9.37 -37.66
C GLN A 89 8.13 -9.25 -38.22
N ILE A 90 9.13 -9.08 -37.36
CA ILE A 90 10.54 -8.99 -37.77
C ILE A 90 10.98 -10.32 -38.39
N GLY A 91 10.69 -11.45 -37.75
CA GLY A 91 11.04 -12.77 -38.28
C GLY A 91 10.43 -13.03 -39.65
N SER A 92 9.14 -12.73 -39.82
CA SER A 92 8.43 -12.87 -41.09
C SER A 92 8.99 -11.95 -42.17
N SER A 93 9.21 -10.67 -41.85
CA SER A 93 9.75 -9.69 -42.80
C SER A 93 11.17 -10.03 -43.24
N LEU A 94 12.02 -10.47 -42.30
CA LEU A 94 13.39 -10.90 -42.58
C LEU A 94 13.40 -12.14 -43.49
N ASN A 95 12.58 -13.15 -43.17
CA ASN A 95 12.47 -14.35 -43.98
C ASN A 95 11.98 -14.05 -45.40
N MET A 96 10.98 -13.17 -45.55
CA MET A 96 10.50 -12.74 -46.86
C MET A 96 11.60 -12.04 -47.66
N GLY A 97 12.32 -11.10 -47.06
CA GLY A 97 13.44 -10.42 -47.71
C GLY A 97 14.57 -11.37 -48.13
N PHE A 98 14.86 -12.36 -47.28
CA PHE A 98 15.85 -13.39 -47.57
C PHE A 98 15.44 -14.24 -48.79
N GLN A 99 14.19 -14.72 -48.84
CA GLN A 99 13.70 -15.50 -50.00
C GLN A 99 13.73 -14.67 -51.29
N LEU A 100 13.33 -13.40 -51.25
CA LEU A 100 13.43 -12.50 -52.40
C LEU A 100 14.87 -12.34 -52.89
N ALA A 101 15.85 -12.27 -51.97
CA ALA A 101 17.26 -12.21 -52.33
C ALA A 101 17.75 -13.52 -52.99
N LEU A 102 17.35 -14.68 -52.47
CA LEU A 102 17.67 -15.97 -53.08
C LEU A 102 17.06 -16.09 -54.49
N ASP A 103 15.82 -15.64 -54.68
CA ASP A 103 15.16 -15.62 -55.98
C ASP A 103 15.87 -14.70 -56.97
N GLN A 104 16.37 -13.54 -56.53
CA GLN A 104 17.22 -12.68 -57.35
C GLN A 104 18.51 -13.39 -57.77
N VAL A 105 19.19 -14.10 -56.87
CA VAL A 105 20.40 -14.87 -57.20
C VAL A 105 20.10 -15.95 -58.24
N ARG A 106 18.99 -16.69 -58.11
CA ARG A 106 18.58 -17.71 -59.08
C ARG A 106 18.36 -17.15 -60.48
N ILE A 107 17.86 -15.92 -60.61
CA ILE A 107 17.66 -15.26 -61.91
C ILE A 107 19.00 -14.95 -62.58
N PHE A 108 19.98 -14.42 -61.84
CA PHE A 108 21.28 -14.03 -62.39
C PHE A 108 22.27 -15.20 -62.51
N TYR A 109 22.16 -16.21 -61.66
CA TYR A 109 23.04 -17.37 -61.57
C TYR A 109 22.23 -18.67 -61.38
N PRO A 110 21.62 -19.21 -62.44
CA PRO A 110 20.73 -20.37 -62.33
C PRO A 110 21.38 -21.65 -61.79
N GLU A 111 22.69 -21.80 -62.00
CA GLU A 111 23.47 -22.97 -61.58
C GLU A 111 23.98 -22.89 -60.13
N ALA A 112 23.68 -21.80 -59.40
CA ALA A 112 24.12 -21.63 -58.02
C ALA A 112 23.36 -22.59 -57.08
N ASP A 113 24.09 -23.41 -56.32
CA ASP A 113 23.50 -24.23 -55.25
C ASP A 113 23.25 -23.37 -54.01
N LEU A 114 21.96 -23.11 -53.74
CA LEU A 114 21.49 -22.35 -52.58
C LEU A 114 20.86 -23.26 -51.51
N SER A 115 21.02 -24.58 -51.61
CA SER A 115 20.41 -25.53 -50.67
C SER A 115 20.89 -25.36 -49.23
N GLN A 116 22.11 -24.82 -49.05
CA GLN A 116 22.70 -24.54 -47.75
C GLN A 116 22.38 -23.14 -47.21
N ALA A 117 21.70 -22.28 -47.99
CA ALA A 117 21.42 -20.91 -47.58
C ALA A 117 20.41 -20.87 -46.43
N ASP A 118 20.81 -20.24 -45.32
CA ASP A 118 20.01 -20.14 -44.11
C ASP A 118 20.13 -18.73 -43.52
N VAL A 119 18.99 -18.09 -43.26
CA VAL A 119 18.89 -16.73 -42.73
C VAL A 119 19.44 -16.60 -41.30
N SER A 120 19.55 -17.73 -40.58
CA SER A 120 20.07 -17.78 -39.21
C SER A 120 21.59 -17.97 -39.14
N LYS A 121 22.26 -18.18 -40.28
CA LYS A 121 23.70 -18.47 -40.33
C LYS A 121 24.50 -17.24 -40.75
N SER A 122 25.72 -17.16 -40.23
CA SER A 122 26.69 -16.13 -40.61
C SER A 122 27.76 -16.70 -41.53
N ILE A 123 28.43 -15.83 -42.29
CA ILE A 123 29.57 -16.21 -43.11
C ILE A 123 30.85 -15.76 -42.40
N ILE A 124 31.70 -16.71 -42.01
CA ILE A 124 33.03 -16.47 -41.43
C ILE A 124 34.06 -17.19 -42.32
N ASP A 125 35.06 -16.46 -42.79
CA ASP A 125 36.11 -16.97 -43.69
C ASP A 125 35.58 -17.74 -44.91
N GLY A 126 34.43 -17.31 -45.44
CA GLY A 126 33.77 -17.93 -46.59
C GLY A 126 32.98 -19.20 -46.28
N GLN A 127 32.87 -19.61 -45.01
CA GLN A 127 32.05 -20.75 -44.58
C GLN A 127 30.78 -20.28 -43.86
N LEU A 128 29.67 -20.98 -44.09
CA LEU A 128 28.46 -20.81 -43.29
C LEU A 128 28.64 -21.45 -41.91
N VAL A 129 28.40 -20.67 -40.88
CA VAL A 129 28.49 -21.08 -39.48
C VAL A 129 27.24 -20.66 -38.72
N GLU A 130 26.86 -21.49 -37.73
CA GLU A 130 25.77 -21.18 -36.82
C GLU A 130 26.07 -19.87 -36.07
N THR A 131 25.08 -19.01 -35.92
CA THR A 131 25.21 -17.87 -35.01
C THR A 131 24.97 -18.35 -33.58
N GLU A 132 25.89 -18.04 -32.66
CA GLU A 132 25.63 -18.19 -31.23
C GLU A 132 24.58 -17.14 -30.86
N GLY A 133 23.33 -17.59 -30.68
CA GLY A 133 22.20 -16.78 -30.21
C GLY A 133 22.22 -16.54 -28.71
#